data_AF-A0A659UZD8-F1
#
_entry.id   AF-A0A659UZD8-F1
#
_cell.length_a   1.000
_cell.length_b   1.000
_cell.length_c   1.000
_cell.angle_alpha   90.00
_cell.angle_beta   90.00
_cell.angle_gamma   90.00
#
_symmetry.space_group_name_H-M   'P 1'
#
loop_
_entity.id
_entity.type
_entity.pdbx_description
1 polymer ?
#
loop_
_entity_poly.entity_id
_entity_poly.type
_entity_poly.pdbx_seq_one_letter_code
_entity_poly.pdbx_strand_id
1 'polypeptide(L)'
;MRTLIGAACAMLLISTAAAFAGQTEGLIKKVDKDTLTLTLDDGKSYKLNAETDLDALKPGMDIVLAYDVTNGENVVTDMQLPDSD
;
A
#
# COMPACT_ATOMS: atom_id res chain seq x y z
N MET A 1 -20.22 49.22 25.71
CA MET A 1 -20.51 47.99 24.94
C MET A 1 -19.36 47.79 23.96
N ARG A 2 -18.54 46.75 24.12
CA ARG A 2 -18.48 45.56 23.21
C ARG A 2 -18.01 46.03 21.83
N THR A 3 -16.74 45.87 21.46
CA THR A 3 -16.28 44.60 20.88
C THR A 3 -14.78 44.38 21.08
N LEU A 4 -14.46 43.46 22.00
CA LEU A 4 -13.37 42.50 21.81
C LEU A 4 -13.75 41.56 20.65
N ILE A 5 -12.76 40.79 20.17
CA ILE A 5 -12.86 39.65 19.23
C ILE A 5 -12.77 40.13 17.77
N GLY A 6 -11.82 39.72 16.94
CA GLY A 6 -10.85 38.63 17.03
C GLY A 6 -10.51 38.25 15.58
N ALA A 7 -9.24 38.28 15.22
CA ALA A 7 -8.78 37.67 13.97
C ALA A 7 -7.67 36.70 14.34
N ALA A 8 -8.07 35.62 15.00
CA ALA A 8 -7.19 34.49 15.28
C ALA A 8 -6.80 33.85 13.95
N CYS A 9 -5.49 33.80 13.71
CA CYS A 9 -4.86 33.13 12.59
C CYS A 9 -5.29 31.67 12.52
N ALA A 10 -6.26 31.35 11.68
CA ALA A 10 -6.54 29.97 11.30
C ALA A 10 -5.53 29.55 10.21
N MET A 11 -4.30 29.25 10.63
CA MET A 11 -3.39 28.41 9.84
C MET A 11 -3.98 27.00 9.83
N LEU A 12 -4.95 26.78 8.95
CA LEU A 12 -5.38 25.45 8.56
C LEU A 12 -4.19 24.81 7.84
N LEU A 13 -3.38 24.09 8.62
CA LEU A 13 -2.44 23.10 8.12
C LEU A 13 -3.26 22.03 7.41
N ILE A 14 -3.45 22.19 6.10
CA ILE A 14 -3.90 21.12 5.22
C ILE A 14 -2.71 20.16 5.14
N SER A 15 -2.59 19.26 6.10
CA SER A 15 -1.75 18.08 5.97
C SER A 15 -2.39 17.22 4.90
N THR A 16 -2.04 17.49 3.64
CA THR A 16 -2.28 16.58 2.53
C THR A 16 -1.58 15.28 2.90
N ALA A 17 -2.35 14.29 3.33
CA ALA A 17 -1.90 12.91 3.36
C ALA A 17 -1.56 12.56 1.91
N ALA A 18 -0.31 12.78 1.52
CA ALA A 18 0.21 12.35 0.24
C ALA A 18 0.19 10.83 0.29
N ALA A 19 -0.80 10.23 -0.37
CA ALA A 19 -0.76 8.80 -0.67
C ALA A 19 0.47 8.58 -1.54
N PHE A 20 1.48 7.91 -0.98
CA PHE A 20 2.72 7.63 -1.68
C PHE A 20 2.54 6.29 -2.39
N ALA A 21 2.17 6.35 -3.66
CA ALA A 21 2.10 5.19 -4.53
C ALA A 21 3.53 4.79 -4.93
N GLY A 22 3.91 3.57 -4.59
CA GLY A 22 5.14 2.92 -5.03
C GLY A 22 4.85 1.78 -5.99
N GLN A 23 5.79 1.48 -6.87
CA GLN A 23 5.81 0.25 -7.65
C GLN A 23 7.11 -0.48 -7.36
N THR A 24 7.04 -1.80 -7.26
CA THR A 24 8.21 -2.66 -7.12
C THR A 24 8.04 -3.91 -7.96
N GLU A 25 9.15 -4.50 -8.36
CA GLU A 25 9.22 -5.81 -9.00
C GLU A 25 9.99 -6.74 -8.07
N GLY A 26 9.61 -8.01 -8.02
CA GLY A 26 10.31 -8.98 -7.19
C GLY A 26 9.66 -10.34 -7.13
N LEU A 27 10.41 -11.28 -6.56
CA LEU A 27 10.00 -12.67 -6.42
C LEU A 27 9.18 -12.86 -5.16
N ILE A 28 8.04 -13.55 -5.28
CA ILE A 28 7.24 -13.93 -4.11
C ILE A 28 8.05 -14.89 -3.23
N LYS A 29 8.29 -14.53 -1.96
CA LYS A 29 8.92 -15.42 -0.98
C LYS A 29 7.89 -16.18 -0.16
N LYS A 30 6.84 -15.49 0.26
CA LYS A 30 5.80 -16.05 1.12
C LYS A 30 4.47 -15.36 0.84
N VAL A 31 3.40 -16.15 0.82
CA VAL A 31 2.01 -15.67 0.79
C VAL A 31 1.35 -16.16 2.07
N ASP A 32 0.77 -15.25 2.83
CA ASP A 32 0.10 -15.53 4.10
C ASP A 32 -1.40 -15.26 3.92
N LYS A 33 -2.19 -16.34 3.82
CA LYS A 33 -3.64 -16.25 3.52
C LYS A 33 -4.47 -15.82 4.72
N ASP A 34 -4.00 -16.10 5.93
CA ASP A 34 -4.67 -15.70 7.16
C ASP A 34 -4.61 -14.19 7.38
N THR A 35 -3.48 -13.58 7.02
CA THR A 35 -3.22 -12.15 7.21
C THR A 35 -3.32 -11.32 5.93
N LEU A 36 -3.65 -11.95 4.79
CA LEU A 36 -3.67 -11.33 3.46
C LEU A 36 -2.37 -10.56 3.19
N THR A 37 -1.22 -11.17 3.50
CA THR A 37 0.07 -10.49 3.41
C THR A 37 1.01 -11.24 2.46
N LEU A 38 1.64 -10.48 1.57
CA LEU A 38 2.64 -10.94 0.61
C LEU A 38 4.02 -10.48 1.04
N THR A 39 5.00 -11.38 1.09
CA THR A 39 6.41 -11.04 1.30
C THR A 39 7.19 -11.28 0.02
N LEU A 40 7.87 -10.24 -0.46
CA LEU A 40 8.75 -10.33 -1.62
C LEU A 40 10.20 -10.63 -1.19
N ASP A 41 11.07 -10.88 -2.16
CA ASP A 41 12.49 -11.20 -1.94
C ASP A 41 13.31 -10.01 -1.41
N ASP A 42 12.79 -8.79 -1.59
CA ASP A 42 13.30 -7.57 -0.97
C ASP A 42 13.14 -7.55 0.57
N GLY A 43 12.42 -8.51 1.14
CA GLY A 43 12.15 -8.65 2.56
C GLY A 43 11.02 -7.77 3.08
N LYS A 44 10.36 -6.98 2.22
CA LYS A 44 9.20 -6.18 2.58
C LYS A 44 7.93 -7.01 2.52
N SER A 45 6.98 -6.61 3.35
CA SER A 45 5.63 -7.19 3.37
C SER A 45 4.62 -6.19 2.85
N TYR A 46 3.66 -6.70 2.09
CA TYR A 46 2.65 -5.95 1.36
C TYR A 46 1.28 -6.55 1.68
N LYS A 47 0.35 -5.68 2.03
CA LYS A 47 -1.01 -6.08 2.41
C LYS A 47 -1.86 -6.19 1.17
N LEU A 48 -2.35 -7.39 0.90
CA LEU A 48 -3.21 -7.70 -0.22
C LEU A 48 -4.65 -7.27 0.12
N ASN A 49 -5.39 -6.90 -0.91
CA ASN A 49 -6.83 -6.71 -0.77
C ASN A 49 -7.54 -8.07 -0.69
N ALA A 50 -8.75 -8.10 -0.14
CA ALA A 50 -9.54 -9.34 -0.04
C ALA A 50 -9.98 -9.89 -1.41
N GLU A 51 -9.83 -9.08 -2.47
CA GLU A 51 -10.16 -9.44 -3.86
C GLU A 51 -8.96 -10.08 -4.59
N THR A 52 -7.77 -10.09 -3.99
CA THR A 52 -6.59 -10.71 -4.59
C THR A 52 -6.77 -12.22 -4.61
N ASP A 53 -6.59 -12.84 -5.77
CA ASP A 53 -6.57 -14.29 -5.90
C ASP A 53 -5.24 -14.86 -5.36
N LEU A 54 -5.26 -15.28 -4.09
CA LEU A 54 -4.09 -15.85 -3.41
C LEU A 54 -3.70 -17.24 -3.93
N ASP A 55 -4.60 -17.94 -4.64
CA ASP A 55 -4.32 -19.26 -5.21
C ASP A 55 -3.51 -19.15 -6.51
N ALA A 56 -3.61 -18.00 -7.19
CA ALA A 56 -2.75 -17.66 -8.31
C ALA A 56 -1.30 -17.31 -7.88
N LEU A 57 -1.09 -16.93 -6.60
CA LEU A 57 0.21 -16.51 -6.08
C LEU A 57 1.04 -17.68 -5.55
N LYS A 58 2.20 -17.91 -6.15
CA LYS A 58 3.13 -18.98 -5.75
C LYS A 58 4.51 -18.42 -5.41
N PRO A 59 5.15 -18.92 -4.34
CA PRO A 59 6.54 -18.58 -4.07
C PRO A 59 7.45 -18.87 -5.27
N GLY A 60 8.31 -17.92 -5.62
CA GLY A 60 9.20 -17.97 -6.76
C GLY A 60 8.65 -17.35 -8.05
N MET A 61 7.40 -16.87 -8.05
CA MET A 61 6.88 -16.08 -9.17
C MET A 61 7.48 -14.68 -9.15
N ASP A 62 7.87 -14.19 -10.32
CA ASP A 62 8.33 -12.83 -10.54
C ASP A 62 7.14 -11.95 -10.89
N ILE A 63 6.82 -10.98 -10.04
CA ILE A 63 5.63 -10.16 -10.17
C ILE A 63 5.98 -8.67 -10.12
N VAL A 64 5.15 -7.84 -10.76
CA VAL A 64 5.19 -6.39 -10.58
C VAL A 64 4.03 -5.99 -9.68
N LEU A 65 4.35 -5.27 -8.61
CA LEU A 65 3.42 -4.89 -7.55
C LEU A 65 3.34 -3.37 -7.44
N ALA A 66 2.14 -2.82 -7.58
CA ALA A 66 1.83 -1.45 -7.20
C ALA A 66 1.21 -1.42 -5.80
N TYR A 67 1.67 -0.50 -4.97
CA TYR A 67 1.18 -0.35 -3.60
C TYR A 67 1.08 1.12 -3.22
N ASP A 68 0.16 1.44 -2.33
CA ASP A 68 0.06 2.73 -1.67
C ASP A 68 0.50 2.62 -0.22
N VAL A 69 1.29 3.59 0.23
CA VAL A 69 1.61 3.71 1.66
C VAL A 69 0.49 4.47 2.35
N THR A 70 -0.43 3.73 2.98
CA THR A 70 -1.53 4.30 3.76
C THR A 70 -1.29 4.04 5.25
N ASN A 71 -1.22 5.10 6.06
CA ASN A 71 -0.94 5.01 7.49
C ASN A 71 0.34 4.23 7.85
N GLY A 72 1.33 4.19 6.95
CA GLY A 72 2.58 3.44 7.13
C GLY A 72 2.51 1.95 6.78
N GLU A 73 1.37 1.45 6.31
CA GLU A 73 1.24 0.11 5.74
C GLU A 73 1.36 0.18 4.20
N ASN A 74 2.07 -0.76 3.59
CA ASN A 74 2.11 -0.91 2.13
C ASN A 74 0.88 -1.71 1.70
N VAL A 75 -0.14 -1.04 1.16
CA VAL A 75 -1.38 -1.67 0.69
C VAL A 75 -1.29 -1.85 -0.81
N VAL A 76 -1.42 -3.10 -1.27
CA VAL A 76 -1.39 -3.41 -2.69
C VAL A 76 -2.64 -2.85 -3.37
N THR A 77 -2.41 -2.09 -4.43
CA THR A 77 -3.47 -1.49 -5.25
C THR A 77 -3.61 -2.19 -6.58
N ASP A 78 -2.51 -2.69 -7.14
CA ASP A 78 -2.49 -3.45 -8.38
C ASP A 78 -1.35 -4.48 -8.39
N MET A 79 -1.55 -5.58 -9.09
CA MET A 79 -0.57 -6.65 -9.20
C MET A 79 -0.60 -7.25 -10.60
N GLN A 80 0.54 -7.24 -11.26
CA GLN A 80 0.73 -7.90 -12.54
C GLN A 80 1.45 -9.24 -12.32
N LEU A 81 0.77 -10.31 -12.70
CA LEU A 81 1.34 -11.65 -12.72
C LEU A 81 2.09 -11.89 -14.05
N PRO A 82 3.16 -12.70 -14.04
CA PRO A 82 3.86 -13.08 -15.26
C PRO A 82 2.95 -14.00 -16.09
N ASP A 83 2.98 -13.84 -17.40
CA ASP A 83 2.27 -14.72 -18.31
C ASP A 83 2.73 -16.17 -18.10
N SER A 84 1.78 -17.06 -17.85
CA SER A 84 2.03 -18.50 -17.75
C SER A 84 1.89 -19.11 -19.14
N ASP A 85 2.99 -19.17 -19.90
CA ASP A 85 3.10 -19.95 -21.16
C ASP A 85 3.02 -21.47 -20.89
#